data_AF-A0A3Q0F9K6-F1
#
_entry.id   AF-A0A3Q0F9K6-F1
#
_cell.length_a   1.000
_cell.length_b   1.000
_cell.length_c   1.000
_cell.angle_alpha   90.00
_cell.angle_beta   90.00
_cell.angle_gamma   90.00
#
_symmetry.space_group_name_H-M   'P 1'
#
loop_
_entity.id
_entity.type
_entity.pdbx_description
1 polymer ?
#
loop_
_entity_poly.entity_id
_entity_poly.type
_entity_poly.pdbx_seq_one_letter_code
_entity_poly.pdbx_strand_id
1 'polypeptide(L)'
;MSTASPTSVTATPSPCLAPSLLLGSGRLRRRGGGKSRTELKQLVDNRYRDLIDSADSIVGMKASCNDTSSNITAVHGRIRSISNNIADSDDQNKKFLSNFAMLQHWCQIVESFRAQISQRSRDRLLDRDLAIVAYSDALVAYSDALTAVAVIDELEPKQVLGLFLESRKSWILQVLGNSGPGDASSLVVSVLCNVLGIIQVTVGQVGKLFLQVLNDMPLFYKVILGSPPASQLFGGIPNPDEEVRL
;
A
#
# COMPACT_ATOMS: atom_id res chain seq x y z
N MET A 1 41.56 41.63 8.60
CA MET A 1 40.66 40.82 7.75
C MET A 1 40.55 39.44 8.40
N SER A 2 39.41 38.85 8.70
CA SER A 2 38.02 39.30 8.84
C SER A 2 37.44 38.27 9.82
N THR A 3 36.98 38.73 10.97
CA THR A 3 36.24 37.93 11.95
C THR A 3 34.82 37.77 11.43
N ALA A 4 34.36 36.54 11.17
CA ALA A 4 32.98 36.26 10.81
C ALA A 4 32.44 35.10 11.64
N SER A 5 31.32 35.41 12.29
CA SER A 5 30.54 34.66 13.28
C SER A 5 29.98 33.33 12.80
N PRO A 6 29.73 32.36 13.70
CA PRO A 6 28.69 31.36 13.52
C PRO A 6 27.35 31.89 14.03
N THR A 7 26.37 32.01 13.12
CA THR A 7 24.99 32.37 13.43
C THR A 7 24.31 31.18 14.12
N SER A 8 24.08 31.29 15.42
CA SER A 8 23.25 30.35 16.19
C SER A 8 21.78 30.55 15.83
N VAL A 9 21.15 29.48 15.34
CA VAL A 9 19.72 29.43 15.06
C VAL A 9 18.97 29.35 16.38
N THR A 10 18.24 30.41 16.69
CA THR A 10 17.33 30.52 17.83
C THR A 10 16.18 29.52 17.66
N ALA A 11 16.20 28.45 18.45
CA ALA A 11 15.06 27.54 18.60
C ALA A 11 13.94 28.27 19.36
N THR A 12 12.92 28.71 18.63
CA THR A 12 11.65 29.13 19.22
C THR A 12 10.83 27.88 19.55
N PRO A 13 10.35 27.70 20.80
CA PRO A 13 9.47 26.60 21.11
C PRO A 13 8.10 26.87 20.48
N SER A 14 7.70 26.02 19.53
CA SER A 14 6.34 25.99 18.99
C SER A 14 5.36 25.74 20.15
N PRO A 15 4.42 26.65 20.43
CA PRO A 15 3.36 26.37 21.38
C PRO A 15 2.36 25.43 20.70
N CYS A 16 2.13 24.29 21.33
CA CYS A 16 1.06 23.37 21.01
C CYS A 16 -0.26 24.15 20.83
N LEU A 17 -0.75 24.24 19.58
CA LEU A 17 -2.12 24.65 19.31
C LEU A 17 -3.05 23.54 19.83
N ALA A 18 -3.46 23.69 21.09
CA ALA A 18 -4.68 23.08 21.57
C ALA A 18 -5.85 23.60 20.72
N PRO A 19 -6.88 22.79 20.41
CA PRO A 19 -8.09 23.29 19.76
C PRO A 19 -8.77 24.26 20.72
N SER A 20 -8.64 25.55 20.44
CA SER A 20 -9.44 26.60 21.07
C SER A 20 -10.90 26.34 20.70
N LEU A 21 -11.61 25.63 21.57
CA LEU A 21 -13.06 25.68 21.66
C LEU A 21 -13.42 27.14 21.89
N LEU A 22 -13.70 27.85 20.80
CA LEU A 22 -14.36 29.14 20.78
C LEU A 22 -15.78 28.91 21.32
N LEU A 23 -15.84 28.83 22.64
CA LEU A 23 -17.05 28.96 23.43
C LEU A 23 -17.55 30.39 23.17
N GLY A 24 -18.32 30.54 22.10
CA GLY A 24 -19.12 31.73 21.90
C GLY A 24 -19.93 31.94 23.15
N SER A 25 -19.63 33.03 23.87
CA SER A 25 -20.39 33.53 25.01
C SER A 25 -21.79 33.97 24.56
N GLY A 26 -22.60 33.00 24.17
CA GLY A 26 -24.03 33.12 23.95
C GLY A 26 -24.72 32.88 25.28
N ARG A 27 -25.11 33.98 25.92
CA ARG A 27 -25.98 34.04 27.10
C ARG A 27 -26.97 32.86 27.11
N LEU A 28 -26.85 31.99 28.11
CA LEU A 28 -27.80 30.91 28.39
C LEU A 28 -29.12 31.52 28.90
N ARG A 29 -29.88 32.15 28.01
CA ARG A 29 -31.27 32.49 28.27
C ARG A 29 -32.04 31.18 28.12
N ARG A 30 -32.19 30.43 29.22
CA ARG A 30 -33.21 29.39 29.36
C ARG A 30 -34.57 30.02 29.11
N ARG A 31 -34.99 30.10 27.86
CA ARG A 31 -36.38 30.35 27.48
C ARG A 31 -37.05 28.98 27.48
N GLY A 32 -37.57 28.60 28.64
CA GLY A 32 -38.59 27.56 28.74
C GLY A 32 -39.84 28.04 28.03
N GLY A 33 -39.86 27.93 26.70
CA GLY A 33 -41.07 27.94 25.91
C GLY A 33 -41.36 26.49 25.57
N GLY A 34 -42.43 25.92 26.12
CA GLY A 34 -42.95 24.63 25.67
C GLY A 34 -43.18 24.74 24.17
N LYS A 35 -42.38 23.99 23.40
CA LYS A 35 -42.45 23.98 21.94
C LYS A 35 -43.86 23.49 21.57
N SER A 36 -44.58 24.24 20.74
CA SER A 36 -45.98 23.92 20.47
C SER A 36 -46.09 22.51 19.89
N ARG A 37 -47.16 21.78 20.18
CA ARG A 37 -47.38 20.42 19.66
C ARG A 37 -47.25 20.37 18.12
N THR A 38 -47.56 21.47 17.44
CA THR A 38 -47.41 21.64 15.99
C THR A 38 -45.94 21.80 15.57
N GLU A 39 -45.15 22.58 16.31
CA GLU A 39 -43.71 22.75 16.05
C GLU A 39 -42.93 21.45 16.30
N LEU A 40 -43.31 20.66 17.32
CA LEU A 40 -42.73 19.33 17.52
C LEU A 40 -43.05 18.40 16.35
N LYS A 41 -44.30 18.40 15.87
CA LYS A 41 -44.69 17.59 14.72
C LYS A 41 -43.89 17.96 13.48
N GLN A 42 -43.77 19.24 13.16
CA GLN A 42 -42.96 19.69 12.02
C GLN A 42 -41.47 19.33 12.17
N LEU A 43 -40.91 19.45 13.37
CA LEU A 43 -39.52 19.05 13.62
C LEU A 43 -39.29 17.54 13.52
N VAL A 44 -40.31 16.75 13.83
CA VAL A 44 -40.28 15.30 13.69
C VAL A 44 -40.42 14.93 12.21
N ASP A 45 -41.37 15.53 11.50
CA ASP A 45 -41.58 15.30 10.06
C ASP A 45 -40.36 15.70 9.23
N ASN A 46 -39.73 16.84 9.54
CA ASN A 46 -38.50 17.26 8.86
C ASN A 46 -37.36 16.29 9.15
N ARG A 47 -37.18 15.83 10.39
CA ARG A 47 -36.13 14.86 10.72
C ARG A 47 -36.34 13.49 10.10
N TYR A 48 -37.59 13.02 9.99
CA TYR A 48 -37.88 11.79 9.28
C TYR A 48 -37.60 11.92 7.78
N ARG A 49 -37.95 13.07 7.18
CA ARG A 49 -37.64 13.36 5.78
C ARG A 49 -36.14 13.41 5.53
N ASP A 50 -35.39 14.13 6.35
CA ASP A 50 -33.93 14.21 6.26
C ASP A 50 -33.28 12.83 6.40
N LEU A 51 -33.82 11.95 7.24
CA LEU A 51 -33.30 10.59 7.42
C LEU A 51 -33.56 9.70 6.20
N ILE A 52 -34.73 9.86 5.57
CA ILE A 52 -35.10 9.17 4.33
C ILE A 52 -34.23 9.67 3.18
N ASP A 53 -34.11 10.99 3.01
CA ASP A 53 -33.29 11.62 1.97
C ASP A 53 -31.80 11.25 2.14
N SER A 54 -31.32 11.13 3.40
CA SER A 54 -29.98 10.64 3.69
C SER A 54 -29.79 9.17 3.29
N ALA A 55 -30.80 8.32 3.49
CA ALA A 55 -30.75 6.92 3.07
C ALA A 55 -30.70 6.79 1.54
N ASP A 56 -31.51 7.57 0.83
CA ASP A 56 -31.52 7.61 -0.64
C ASP A 56 -30.19 8.15 -1.19
N SER A 57 -29.62 9.17 -0.55
CA SER A 57 -28.31 9.71 -0.92
C SER A 57 -27.19 8.67 -0.74
N ILE A 58 -27.22 7.87 0.33
CA ILE A 58 -26.27 6.75 0.54
C ILE A 58 -26.43 5.68 -0.55
N VAL A 59 -27.66 5.34 -0.93
CA VAL A 59 -27.93 4.38 -2.02
C VAL A 59 -27.42 4.93 -3.36
N GLY A 60 -27.65 6.22 -3.63
CA GLY A 60 -27.13 6.92 -4.81
C GLY A 60 -25.60 6.95 -4.84
N MET A 61 -24.95 7.25 -3.72
CA MET A 61 -23.49 7.21 -3.58
C MET A 61 -22.95 5.81 -3.85
N LYS A 62 -23.59 4.76 -3.32
CA LYS A 62 -23.19 3.38 -3.58
C LYS A 62 -23.28 3.03 -5.07
N ALA A 63 -24.36 3.42 -5.74
CA ALA A 63 -24.53 3.22 -7.18
C ALA A 63 -23.43 3.95 -7.97
N SER A 64 -23.18 5.21 -7.66
CA SER A 64 -22.12 6.02 -8.27
C SER A 64 -20.73 5.42 -8.06
N CYS A 65 -20.41 4.91 -6.86
CA CYS A 65 -19.17 4.20 -6.58
C CYS A 65 -19.03 2.92 -7.40
N ASN A 66 -20.12 2.15 -7.56
CA ASN A 66 -20.12 0.95 -8.39
C ASN A 66 -19.89 1.29 -9.87
N ASP A 67 -20.53 2.33 -10.38
CA ASP A 67 -20.35 2.82 -11.75
C ASP A 67 -18.93 3.31 -11.98
N THR A 68 -18.38 4.06 -11.03
CA THR A 68 -16.98 4.54 -11.07
C THR A 68 -16.01 3.35 -11.06
N SER A 69 -16.23 2.37 -10.18
CA SER A 69 -15.40 1.17 -10.11
C SER A 69 -15.46 0.37 -11.42
N SER A 70 -16.66 0.22 -12.00
CA SER A 70 -16.87 -0.45 -13.29
C SER A 70 -16.14 0.28 -14.43
N ASN A 71 -16.25 1.61 -14.48
CA ASN A 71 -15.56 2.45 -15.46
C ASN A 71 -14.04 2.30 -15.36
N ILE A 72 -13.48 2.31 -14.14
CA ILE A 72 -12.04 2.10 -13.92
C ILE A 72 -11.62 0.71 -14.39
N THR A 73 -12.39 -0.34 -14.07
CA THR A 73 -12.11 -1.70 -14.54
C THR A 73 -12.16 -1.79 -16.07
N ALA A 74 -13.11 -1.11 -16.72
CA ALA A 74 -13.21 -1.05 -18.17
C ALA A 74 -12.02 -0.31 -18.81
N VAL A 75 -11.61 0.83 -18.25
CA VAL A 75 -10.42 1.59 -18.69
C VAL A 75 -9.16 0.74 -18.53
N HIS A 76 -8.98 0.10 -17.38
CA HIS A 76 -7.86 -0.80 -17.12
C HIS A 76 -7.82 -1.96 -18.14
N GLY A 77 -8.96 -2.59 -18.41
CA GLY A 77 -9.08 -3.66 -19.41
C GLY A 77 -8.71 -3.18 -20.82
N ARG A 78 -9.12 -1.97 -21.21
CA ARG A 78 -8.77 -1.37 -22.50
C ARG A 78 -7.27 -1.07 -22.59
N ILE A 79 -6.67 -0.47 -21.56
CA ILE A 79 -5.23 -0.19 -21.51
C ILE A 79 -4.44 -1.49 -21.62
N ARG A 80 -4.81 -2.54 -20.86
CA ARG A 80 -4.16 -3.85 -20.93
C ARG A 80 -4.30 -4.49 -22.30
N SER A 81 -5.48 -4.40 -22.92
CA SER A 81 -5.70 -4.87 -24.29
C SER A 81 -4.79 -4.15 -25.27
N ILE A 82 -4.69 -2.81 -25.17
CA ILE A 82 -3.78 -2.02 -25.99
C ILE A 82 -2.34 -2.50 -25.76
N SER A 83 -1.86 -2.56 -24.50
CA SER A 83 -0.51 -3.05 -24.14
C SER A 83 -0.18 -4.42 -24.72
N ASN A 84 -1.09 -5.39 -24.62
CA ASN A 84 -0.90 -6.73 -25.19
C ASN A 84 -0.82 -6.69 -26.73
N ASN A 85 -1.65 -5.86 -27.36
CA ASN A 85 -1.61 -5.61 -28.80
C ASN A 85 -0.34 -4.85 -29.24
N ILE A 86 0.31 -4.10 -28.35
CA ILE A 86 1.64 -3.50 -28.61
C ILE A 86 2.72 -4.58 -28.60
N ALA A 87 2.64 -5.51 -27.65
CA ALA A 87 3.62 -6.59 -27.48
C ALA A 87 3.52 -7.63 -28.61
N ASP A 88 2.32 -7.88 -29.12
CA ASP A 88 2.12 -8.75 -30.28
C ASP A 88 2.50 -8.03 -31.57
N SER A 89 3.47 -8.57 -32.27
CA SER A 89 4.31 -7.88 -33.26
C SER A 89 3.62 -7.68 -34.62
N ASP A 90 2.47 -7.01 -34.66
CA ASP A 90 1.78 -6.72 -35.92
C ASP A 90 2.06 -5.27 -36.41
N ASP A 91 2.43 -5.13 -37.67
CA ASP A 91 2.89 -3.86 -38.27
C ASP A 91 1.78 -2.78 -38.27
N GLN A 92 0.51 -3.19 -38.21
CA GLN A 92 -0.65 -2.30 -38.11
C GLN A 92 -0.83 -1.72 -36.71
N ASN A 93 -0.54 -2.49 -35.66
CA ASN A 93 -0.61 -2.00 -34.28
C ASN A 93 0.52 -1.02 -33.99
N LYS A 94 1.73 -1.26 -34.51
CA LYS A 94 2.84 -0.30 -34.45
C LYS A 94 2.47 1.03 -35.11
N LYS A 95 1.77 1.01 -36.26
CA LYS A 95 1.25 2.22 -36.92
C LYS A 95 0.19 2.94 -36.08
N PHE A 96 -0.75 2.22 -35.48
CA PHE A 96 -1.76 2.84 -34.60
C PHE A 96 -1.11 3.51 -33.39
N LEU A 97 -0.12 2.87 -32.77
CA LEU A 97 0.58 3.40 -31.60
C LEU A 97 1.56 4.53 -31.94
N SER A 98 2.10 4.55 -33.15
CA SER A 98 2.90 5.69 -33.63
C SER A 98 2.09 6.98 -33.70
N ASN A 99 0.76 6.90 -33.76
CA ASN A 99 -0.13 8.07 -33.63
C ASN A 99 -0.24 8.57 -32.18
N PHE A 100 0.20 7.77 -31.21
CA PHE A 100 0.15 8.07 -29.78
C PHE A 100 1.54 7.98 -29.13
N ALA A 101 2.50 8.74 -29.68
CA ALA A 101 3.90 8.77 -29.21
C ALA A 101 4.04 9.01 -27.69
N MET A 102 3.15 9.80 -27.10
CA MET A 102 3.14 10.05 -25.66
C MET A 102 2.78 8.78 -24.86
N LEU A 103 1.78 8.00 -25.29
CA LEU A 103 1.42 6.75 -24.62
C LEU A 103 2.53 5.71 -24.73
N GLN A 104 3.19 5.61 -25.89
CA GLN A 104 4.35 4.73 -26.06
C GLN A 104 5.48 5.07 -25.08
N HIS A 105 5.78 6.35 -24.94
CA HIS A 105 6.79 6.83 -23.99
C HIS A 105 6.43 6.50 -22.54
N TRP A 106 5.19 6.76 -22.11
CA TRP A 106 4.76 6.42 -20.74
C TRP A 106 4.73 4.92 -20.48
N CYS A 107 4.29 4.11 -21.44
CA CYS A 107 4.35 2.65 -21.33
C CYS A 107 5.80 2.15 -21.18
N GLN A 108 6.74 2.69 -21.94
CA GLN A 108 8.17 2.35 -21.80
C GLN A 108 8.71 2.74 -20.43
N ILE A 109 8.36 3.92 -19.92
CA ILE A 109 8.76 4.36 -18.58
C ILE A 109 8.18 3.41 -17.51
N VAL A 110 6.89 3.10 -17.59
CA VAL A 110 6.22 2.21 -16.64
C VAL A 110 6.87 0.83 -16.65
N GLU A 111 7.16 0.27 -17.83
CA GLU A 111 7.84 -1.03 -17.93
C GLU A 111 9.26 -0.99 -17.35
N SER A 112 9.97 0.13 -17.52
CA SER A 112 11.29 0.31 -16.90
C SER A 112 11.22 0.34 -15.38
N PHE A 113 10.21 1.00 -14.80
CA PHE A 113 9.98 1.01 -13.36
C PHE A 113 9.55 -0.36 -12.85
N ARG A 114 8.70 -1.05 -13.60
CA ARG A 114 8.28 -2.42 -13.31
C ARG A 114 9.49 -3.33 -13.12
N ALA A 115 10.41 -3.33 -14.09
CA ALA A 115 11.65 -4.10 -14.03
C ALA A 115 12.54 -3.68 -12.84
N GLN A 116 12.71 -2.38 -12.61
CA GLN A 116 13.52 -1.87 -11.49
C GLN A 116 12.94 -2.24 -10.12
N ILE A 117 11.62 -2.13 -9.95
CA ILE A 117 10.92 -2.47 -8.70
C ILE A 117 11.03 -3.98 -8.45
N SER A 118 10.76 -4.80 -9.47
CA SER A 118 10.90 -6.26 -9.36
C SER A 118 12.33 -6.64 -8.95
N GLN A 119 13.34 -6.12 -9.66
CA GLN A 119 14.74 -6.41 -9.37
C GLN A 119 15.13 -5.98 -7.95
N ARG A 120 14.86 -4.73 -7.57
CA ARG A 120 15.20 -4.21 -6.24
C ARG A 120 14.49 -4.98 -5.12
N SER A 121 13.27 -5.43 -5.37
CA SER A 121 12.52 -6.24 -4.41
C SER A 121 13.13 -7.63 -4.27
N ARG A 122 13.57 -8.26 -5.36
CA ARG A 122 14.32 -9.54 -5.34
C ARG A 122 15.66 -9.40 -4.60
N ASP A 123 16.37 -8.29 -4.79
CA ASP A 123 17.61 -8.02 -4.06
C ASP A 123 17.36 -7.90 -2.55
N ARG A 124 16.27 -7.21 -2.14
CA ARG A 124 15.85 -7.13 -0.73
C ARG A 124 15.51 -8.49 -0.13
N LEU A 125 14.94 -9.40 -0.92
CA LEU A 125 14.65 -10.77 -0.47
C LEU A 125 15.91 -11.61 -0.26
N LEU A 126 17.05 -11.17 -0.80
CA LEU A 126 18.36 -11.78 -0.59
C LEU A 126 19.16 -11.15 0.57
N ASP A 127 18.68 -10.04 1.13
CA ASP A 127 19.30 -9.37 2.27
C ASP A 127 19.10 -10.19 3.56
N ARG A 128 20.21 -10.62 4.18
CA ARG A 128 20.21 -11.49 5.36
C ARG A 128 19.68 -10.79 6.61
N ASP A 129 19.89 -9.49 6.72
CA ASP A 129 19.53 -8.72 7.91
C ASP A 129 18.00 -8.62 8.07
N LEU A 130 17.26 -8.71 6.96
CA LEU A 130 15.80 -8.63 6.95
C LEU A 130 15.10 -9.90 7.44
N ALA A 131 15.84 -10.98 7.70
CA ALA A 131 15.24 -12.30 7.63
C ALA A 131 15.72 -13.32 8.64
N ILE A 132 16.86 -13.05 9.27
CA ILE A 132 17.31 -13.76 10.48
C ILE A 132 16.56 -13.21 11.71
N VAL A 133 16.05 -11.99 11.65
CA VAL A 133 15.40 -11.34 12.78
C VAL A 133 13.91 -11.71 12.82
N ALA A 134 13.48 -12.35 13.91
CA ALA A 134 12.07 -12.66 14.21
C ALA A 134 11.25 -11.43 14.67
N TYR A 135 11.77 -10.21 14.48
CA TYR A 135 11.08 -8.98 14.84
C TYR A 135 9.95 -8.70 13.85
N SER A 136 8.90 -8.04 14.31
CA SER A 136 7.74 -7.68 13.48
C SER A 136 8.14 -6.91 12.22
N ASP A 137 9.09 -5.99 12.35
CA ASP A 137 9.35 -4.97 11.33
C ASP A 137 10.14 -5.54 10.15
N ALA A 138 11.10 -6.43 10.42
CA ALA A 138 11.87 -7.13 9.40
C ALA A 138 10.97 -8.09 8.59
N LEU A 139 10.06 -8.80 9.27
CA LEU A 139 9.08 -9.65 8.60
C LEU A 139 8.10 -8.87 7.71
N VAL A 140 7.65 -7.69 8.17
CA VAL A 140 6.79 -6.81 7.36
C VAL A 140 7.55 -6.32 6.13
N ALA A 141 8.77 -5.83 6.28
CA ALA A 141 9.59 -5.39 5.14
C ALA A 141 9.85 -6.52 4.13
N TYR A 142 10.05 -7.75 4.62
CA TYR A 142 10.19 -8.92 3.77
C TYR A 142 8.88 -9.28 3.05
N SER A 143 7.75 -9.19 3.75
CA SER A 143 6.40 -9.36 3.18
C SER A 143 6.10 -8.32 2.10
N ASP A 144 6.50 -7.07 2.31
CA ASP A 144 6.33 -5.97 1.35
C ASP A 144 7.16 -6.22 0.09
N ALA A 145 8.41 -6.66 0.23
CA ALA A 145 9.25 -7.03 -0.91
C ALA A 145 8.64 -8.21 -1.68
N LEU A 146 8.13 -9.22 -0.99
CA LEU A 146 7.51 -10.38 -1.61
C LEU A 146 6.21 -10.01 -2.34
N THR A 147 5.41 -9.15 -1.73
CA THR A 147 4.17 -8.62 -2.30
C THR A 147 4.46 -7.75 -3.53
N ALA A 148 5.47 -6.89 -3.47
CA ALA A 148 5.89 -6.08 -4.59
C ALA A 148 6.27 -6.96 -5.80
N VAL A 149 7.09 -8.01 -5.61
CA VAL A 149 7.40 -8.95 -6.69
C VAL A 149 6.15 -9.66 -7.20
N ALA A 150 5.27 -10.12 -6.31
CA ALA A 150 4.05 -10.81 -6.70
C ALA A 150 3.11 -9.96 -7.56
N VAL A 151 2.92 -8.69 -7.18
CA VAL A 151 2.04 -7.75 -7.91
C VAL A 151 2.67 -7.31 -9.22
N ILE A 152 3.96 -6.97 -9.21
CA ILE A 152 4.68 -6.45 -10.37
C ILE A 152 4.86 -7.53 -11.45
N ASP A 153 5.24 -8.75 -11.05
CA ASP A 153 5.47 -9.86 -11.97
C ASP A 153 4.21 -10.72 -12.21
N GLU A 154 3.05 -10.32 -11.67
CA GLU A 154 1.77 -11.04 -11.76
C GLU A 154 1.87 -12.53 -11.34
N LEU A 155 2.57 -12.81 -10.25
CA LEU A 155 2.82 -14.17 -9.78
C LEU A 155 1.64 -14.75 -9.02
N GLU A 156 1.33 -16.02 -9.28
CA GLU A 156 0.37 -16.77 -8.49
C GLU A 156 0.93 -17.12 -7.09
N PRO A 157 0.09 -17.32 -6.06
CA PRO A 157 0.54 -17.61 -4.69
C PRO A 157 1.53 -18.78 -4.57
N LYS A 158 1.36 -19.83 -5.40
CA LYS A 158 2.29 -20.97 -5.45
C LYS A 158 3.69 -20.55 -5.93
N GLN A 159 3.75 -19.68 -6.93
CA GLN A 159 4.99 -19.16 -7.48
C GLN A 159 5.68 -18.22 -6.49
N VAL A 160 4.90 -17.43 -5.74
CA VAL A 160 5.41 -16.57 -4.66
C VAL A 160 6.02 -17.39 -3.53
N LEU A 161 5.36 -18.47 -3.09
CA LEU A 161 5.93 -19.41 -2.12
C LEU A 161 7.21 -20.07 -2.66
N GLY A 162 7.22 -20.46 -3.93
CA GLY A 162 8.42 -20.99 -4.59
C GLY A 162 9.58 -19.99 -4.57
N LEU A 163 9.31 -18.72 -4.90
CA LEU A 163 10.29 -17.64 -4.87
C LEU A 163 10.84 -17.41 -3.46
N PHE A 164 9.97 -17.40 -2.44
CA PHE A 164 10.37 -17.33 -1.05
C PHE A 164 11.34 -18.45 -0.66
N LEU A 165 10.99 -19.70 -0.97
CA LEU A 165 11.81 -20.87 -0.64
C LEU A 165 13.13 -20.88 -1.42
N GLU A 166 13.14 -20.43 -2.67
CA GLU A 166 14.37 -20.35 -3.47
C GLU A 166 15.33 -19.28 -2.94
N SER A 167 14.83 -18.12 -2.46
CA SER A 167 15.65 -17.13 -1.75
C SER A 167 16.32 -17.75 -0.51
N ARG A 168 15.58 -18.52 0.29
CA ARG A 168 16.11 -19.18 1.49
C ARG A 168 17.10 -20.30 1.16
N LYS A 169 16.85 -21.05 0.10
CA LYS A 169 17.78 -22.06 -0.42
C LYS A 169 19.09 -21.43 -0.89
N SER A 170 19.04 -20.31 -1.60
CA SER A 170 20.22 -19.56 -2.01
C SER A 170 21.09 -19.16 -0.81
N TRP A 171 20.47 -18.75 0.30
CA TRP A 171 21.21 -18.43 1.52
C TRP A 171 21.86 -19.63 2.17
N ILE A 172 21.15 -20.76 2.25
CA ILE A 172 21.72 -22.01 2.75
C ILE A 172 22.94 -22.39 1.91
N LEU A 173 22.84 -22.31 0.58
CA LEU A 173 23.97 -22.58 -0.32
C LEU A 173 25.14 -21.62 -0.10
N GLN A 174 24.89 -20.33 0.13
CA GLN A 174 25.93 -19.36 0.48
C GLN A 174 26.58 -19.65 1.84
N VAL A 175 25.80 -20.03 2.86
CA VAL A 175 26.34 -20.43 4.18
C VAL A 175 27.23 -21.66 4.05
N LEU A 176 26.83 -22.64 3.24
CA LEU A 176 27.61 -23.84 2.98
C LEU A 176 28.87 -23.55 2.16
N GLY A 177 28.81 -22.61 1.22
CA GLY A 177 29.94 -22.23 0.36
C GLY A 177 31.00 -21.33 1.03
N ASN A 178 30.64 -20.61 2.10
CA ASN A 178 31.54 -19.66 2.79
C ASN A 178 32.37 -20.31 3.92
N SER A 179 32.69 -21.60 3.84
CA SER A 179 33.51 -22.28 4.86
C SER A 179 34.96 -21.74 4.85
N GLY A 180 35.28 -20.84 5.78
CA GLY A 180 36.64 -20.31 5.95
C GLY A 180 37.62 -21.36 6.51
N PRO A 181 38.94 -21.08 6.48
CA PRO A 181 39.95 -21.96 7.06
C PRO A 181 39.89 -21.88 8.59
N GLY A 182 39.22 -22.84 9.23
CA GLY A 182 39.14 -23.00 10.69
C GLY A 182 39.26 -24.47 11.08
N ASP A 183 39.27 -24.76 12.38
CA ASP A 183 39.18 -26.13 12.87
C ASP A 183 37.90 -26.80 12.32
N ALA A 184 38.08 -27.90 11.59
CA ALA A 184 37.03 -28.52 10.78
C ALA A 184 35.80 -28.91 11.62
N SER A 185 36.00 -29.31 12.89
CA SER A 185 34.91 -29.73 13.76
C SER A 185 34.02 -28.56 14.20
N SER A 186 34.63 -27.51 14.75
CA SER A 186 33.89 -26.32 15.22
C SER A 186 33.23 -25.54 14.07
N LEU A 187 33.89 -25.47 12.91
CA LEU A 187 33.35 -24.87 11.69
C LEU A 187 32.09 -25.60 11.19
N VAL A 188 32.13 -26.93 11.14
CA VAL A 188 31.00 -27.75 10.68
C VAL A 188 29.79 -27.58 11.61
N VAL A 189 30.01 -27.58 12.93
CA VAL A 189 28.92 -27.36 13.91
C VAL A 189 28.30 -25.97 13.72
N SER A 190 29.11 -24.92 13.56
CA SER A 190 28.62 -23.56 13.33
C SER A 190 27.81 -23.42 12.03
N VAL A 191 28.32 -23.97 10.93
CA VAL A 191 27.63 -23.99 9.63
C VAL A 191 26.29 -24.75 9.74
N LEU A 192 26.27 -25.92 10.38
CA LEU A 192 25.06 -26.71 10.57
C LEU A 192 24.02 -25.97 11.43
N CYS A 193 24.45 -25.34 12.53
CA CYS A 193 23.58 -24.52 13.38
C CYS A 193 22.97 -23.34 12.61
N ASN A 194 23.76 -22.66 11.77
CA ASN A 194 23.27 -21.58 10.92
C ASN A 194 22.23 -22.07 9.91
N VAL A 195 22.49 -23.20 9.24
CA VAL A 195 21.54 -23.80 8.28
C VAL A 195 20.24 -24.20 8.98
N LEU A 196 20.32 -24.88 10.13
CA LEU A 196 19.15 -25.26 10.92
C LEU A 196 18.36 -24.03 11.38
N GLY A 197 19.03 -22.96 11.80
CA GLY A 197 18.39 -21.70 12.15
C GLY A 197 17.62 -21.08 10.99
N ILE A 198 18.21 -21.05 9.79
CA ILE A 198 17.53 -20.56 8.57
C ILE A 198 16.29 -21.41 8.29
N ILE A 199 16.38 -22.74 8.36
CA ILE A 199 15.26 -23.65 8.13
C ILE A 199 14.14 -23.41 9.15
N GLN A 200 14.47 -23.33 10.44
CA GLN A 200 13.49 -23.10 11.50
C GLN A 200 12.74 -21.77 11.30
N VAL A 201 13.47 -20.68 11.04
CA VAL A 201 12.87 -19.37 10.78
C VAL A 201 12.01 -19.41 9.51
N THR A 202 12.48 -20.08 8.46
CA THR A 202 11.75 -20.24 7.20
C THR A 202 10.40 -20.92 7.44
N VAL A 203 10.35 -22.04 8.16
CA VAL A 203 9.10 -22.75 8.47
C VAL A 203 8.13 -21.86 9.26
N GLY A 204 8.63 -21.14 10.28
CA GLY A 204 7.80 -20.21 11.05
C GLY A 204 7.25 -19.06 10.21
N GLN A 205 8.07 -18.50 9.31
CA GLN A 205 7.67 -17.42 8.41
C GLN A 205 6.70 -17.90 7.34
N VAL A 206 6.81 -19.12 6.81
CA VAL A 206 5.79 -19.70 5.93
C VAL A 206 4.43 -19.71 6.63
N GLY A 207 4.40 -20.14 7.89
CA GLY A 207 3.19 -20.13 8.70
C GLY A 207 2.56 -18.74 8.79
N LYS A 208 3.36 -17.71 9.07
CA LYS A 208 2.86 -16.34 9.25
C LYS A 208 2.52 -15.61 7.95
N LEU A 209 3.24 -15.91 6.86
CA LEU A 209 3.06 -15.27 5.55
C LEU A 209 1.91 -15.90 4.75
N PHE A 210 1.77 -17.23 4.79
CA PHE A 210 0.91 -17.96 3.85
C PHE A 210 -0.22 -18.77 4.50
N LEU A 211 -0.10 -19.16 5.77
CA LEU A 211 -1.14 -19.96 6.43
C LEU A 211 -2.12 -19.08 7.20
N GLN A 212 -3.41 -19.40 7.05
CA GLN A 212 -4.47 -18.79 7.85
C GLN A 212 -4.49 -19.46 9.23
N VAL A 213 -4.41 -18.67 10.29
CA VAL A 213 -4.43 -19.18 11.67
C VAL A 213 -5.57 -18.49 12.41
N LEU A 214 -6.45 -19.25 13.09
CA LEU A 214 -7.51 -18.71 13.96
C LEU A 214 -8.34 -17.55 13.34
N ASN A 215 -8.72 -17.68 12.07
CA ASN A 215 -9.42 -16.67 11.24
C ASN A 215 -8.61 -15.43 10.83
N ASP A 216 -7.37 -15.28 11.29
CA ASP A 216 -6.49 -14.20 10.84
C ASP A 216 -6.00 -14.44 9.41
N MET A 217 -6.19 -13.45 8.55
CA MET A 217 -5.69 -13.47 7.18
C MET A 217 -4.14 -13.51 7.17
N PRO A 218 -3.50 -14.32 6.31
CA PRO A 218 -2.04 -14.39 6.25
C PRO A 218 -1.42 -13.04 5.89
N LEU A 219 -0.22 -12.74 6.40
CA LEU A 219 0.41 -11.42 6.22
C LEU A 219 0.58 -11.03 4.75
N PHE A 220 0.94 -11.99 3.88
CA PHE A 220 1.07 -11.74 2.44
C PHE A 220 -0.23 -11.16 1.84
N TYR A 221 -1.37 -11.77 2.17
CA TYR A 221 -2.67 -11.30 1.70
C TYR A 221 -3.10 -10.00 2.39
N LYS A 222 -2.74 -9.79 3.66
CA LYS A 222 -2.97 -8.52 4.36
C LYS A 222 -2.24 -7.36 3.68
N VAL A 223 -1.01 -7.56 3.21
CA VAL A 223 -0.26 -6.53 2.49
C VAL A 223 -0.85 -6.27 1.10
N ILE A 224 -1.18 -7.32 0.35
CA ILE A 224 -1.83 -7.19 -0.98
C ILE A 224 -3.16 -6.46 -0.88
N LEU A 225 -4.00 -6.80 0.10
CA LEU A 225 -5.35 -6.26 0.23
C LEU A 225 -5.41 -4.98 1.07
N GLY A 226 -4.38 -4.70 1.85
CA GLY A 226 -4.26 -3.52 2.70
C GLY A 226 -3.60 -2.32 2.01
N SER A 227 -3.03 -2.49 0.81
CA SER A 227 -2.54 -1.35 0.04
C SER A 227 -3.71 -0.45 -0.36
N PRO A 228 -3.66 0.86 -0.09
CA PRO A 228 -4.76 1.77 -0.40
C PRO A 228 -5.10 1.70 -1.90
N PRO A 229 -6.39 1.72 -2.28
CA PRO A 229 -6.79 1.68 -3.67
C PRO A 229 -6.11 2.82 -4.44
N ALA A 230 -5.78 2.60 -5.72
CA ALA A 230 -5.03 3.54 -6.55
C ALA A 230 -5.60 4.98 -6.56
N SER A 231 -6.91 5.13 -6.28
CA SER A 231 -7.61 6.41 -6.09
C SER A 231 -7.12 7.26 -4.91
N GLN A 232 -6.36 6.70 -3.98
CA GLN A 232 -5.73 7.42 -2.86
C GLN A 232 -4.24 7.72 -3.10
N LEU A 233 -3.63 7.09 -4.11
CA LEU A 233 -2.21 7.25 -4.43
C LEU A 233 -1.94 8.49 -5.29
N PHE A 234 -2.92 8.87 -6.10
CA PHE A 234 -2.96 10.16 -6.79
C PHE A 234 -3.86 11.06 -5.95
N GLY A 235 -3.25 11.99 -5.22
CA GLY A 235 -3.89 12.81 -4.18
C GLY A 235 -5.30 13.24 -4.56
N GLY A 236 -6.25 13.00 -3.64
CA GLY A 236 -7.62 13.46 -3.80
C GLY A 236 -7.65 14.95 -4.13
N ILE A 237 -8.62 15.35 -4.95
CA ILE A 237 -8.84 16.75 -5.36
C ILE A 237 -8.86 17.60 -4.09
N PRO A 238 -7.89 18.52 -3.89
CA PRO A 238 -7.97 19.46 -2.80
C PRO A 238 -9.16 20.36 -3.08
N ASN A 239 -10.18 20.27 -2.23
CA ASN A 239 -11.36 21.14 -2.25
C ASN A 239 -12.38 20.87 -3.39
N PRO A 240 -13.15 19.76 -3.30
CA PRO A 240 -14.15 19.39 -4.32
C PRO A 240 -15.28 20.43 -4.48
N ASP A 241 -15.53 21.26 -3.47
CA ASP A 241 -16.60 22.26 -3.47
C ASP A 241 -16.28 23.49 -4.34
N GLU A 242 -15.01 23.75 -4.67
CA GLU A 242 -14.60 24.88 -5.53
C GLU A 242 -14.70 24.53 -7.04
N GLU A 243 -14.50 23.27 -7.43
CA GLU A 243 -14.59 22.84 -8.84
C GLU A 243 -16.03 22.81 -9.37
N VAL A 244 -17.03 22.60 -8.50
CA VAL A 244 -18.46 22.62 -8.89
C VAL A 244 -18.96 24.03 -9.24
N ARG A 245 -18.15 25.07 -8.98
CA ARG A 245 -18.51 26.48 -9.23
C ARG A 245 -17.89 27.08 -10.50
N LEU A 246 -17.19 26.27 -11.31
CA LEU A 246 -16.60 26.68 -12.59
C LEU A 246 -17.50 26.29 -13.78
#